data_AF-A0A7J4JWM2-F1
#
_entry.id   AF-A0A7J4JWM2-F1
#
_cell.length_a   1.000
_cell.length_b   1.000
_cell.length_c   1.000
_cell.angle_alpha   90.00
_cell.angle_beta   90.00
_cell.angle_gamma   90.00
#
_symmetry.space_group_name_H-M   'P 1'
#
loop_
_entity.id
_entity.type
_entity.pdbx_description
1 polymer ?
#
loop_
_entity_poly.entity_id
_entity_poly.type
_entity_poly.pdbx_seq_one_letter_code
_entity_poly.pdbx_strand_id
1 'polypeptide(L)'
;MDINDEILFSGEFKDFRKGIYYSLRGASESDVASAIANILNSINEPAFDFSGINTKKVRDFIKLNGSGLPAVISFLESKKPAELRAALIDAAGKNTLLPAAECCFFYELFKSAGVACFLTSSMFKSAIKPKEEKPGDQIVFIGHYKDWAAIKKLSINQKTEAWEVSGILSGIVFSLVPKVFQFAGASDPSVEVLKLCAGKRKSYVNVIDMLKQIHPGGNQFQDAFLLLRMMETLGYKPYANPEMLCKEYPDIKPPKVKGRKPKE
;
A
#
# COMPACT_ATOMS: atom_id res chain seq x y z
N MET A 1 -19.96 -21.65 16.98
CA MET A 1 -18.90 -20.89 16.28
C MET A 1 -19.60 -19.97 15.29
N ASP A 2 -19.49 -18.67 15.51
CA ASP A 2 -20.26 -17.65 14.78
C ASP A 2 -19.96 -17.61 13.27
N ILE A 3 -20.86 -18.18 12.48
CA ILE A 3 -21.66 -17.66 11.34
C ILE A 3 -21.08 -16.56 10.39
N ASN A 4 -19.87 -16.00 10.53
CA ASN A 4 -19.39 -14.95 9.63
C ASN A 4 -18.00 -15.24 9.05
N ASP A 5 -17.87 -15.69 7.79
CA ASP A 5 -16.57 -15.62 7.08
C ASP A 5 -16.27 -14.13 6.91
N GLU A 6 -15.21 -13.57 7.47
CA GLU A 6 -15.22 -12.17 7.92
C GLU A 6 -14.02 -11.36 7.44
N ILE A 7 -14.22 -10.04 7.27
CA ILE A 7 -13.15 -9.06 7.42
C ILE A 7 -13.68 -7.90 8.29
N LEU A 8 -12.86 -7.40 9.18
CA LEU A 8 -13.15 -6.29 10.08
C LEU A 8 -11.95 -5.36 10.07
N PHE A 9 -12.17 -4.05 10.06
CA PHE A 9 -11.17 -3.04 10.37
C PHE A 9 -11.84 -1.97 11.23
N SER A 10 -11.25 -1.59 12.35
CA SER A 10 -11.70 -0.45 13.14
C SER A 10 -10.49 0.31 13.68
N GLY A 11 -10.51 1.64 13.54
CA GLY A 11 -9.47 2.51 14.05
C GLY A 11 -10.02 3.88 14.42
N GLU A 12 -9.70 4.29 15.64
CA GLU A 12 -9.92 5.62 16.20
C GLU A 12 -8.62 6.10 16.84
N PHE A 13 -8.07 7.19 16.31
CA PHE A 13 -6.89 7.85 16.85
C PHE A 13 -6.85 9.30 16.39
N LYS A 14 -6.92 10.24 17.33
CA LYS A 14 -7.04 11.68 17.05
C LYS A 14 -8.24 11.92 16.10
N ASP A 15 -8.02 12.63 15.00
CA ASP A 15 -9.06 12.97 14.02
C ASP A 15 -9.39 11.82 13.05
N PHE A 16 -8.64 10.71 13.08
CA PHE A 16 -8.92 9.53 12.26
C PHE A 16 -9.93 8.64 12.96
N ARG A 17 -11.09 8.43 12.33
CA ARG A 17 -12.14 7.52 12.81
C ARG A 17 -12.76 6.74 11.67
N LYS A 18 -12.59 5.42 11.67
CA LYS A 18 -13.13 4.55 10.63
C LYS A 18 -13.39 3.15 11.18
N GLY A 19 -14.62 2.67 11.06
CA GLY A 19 -14.98 1.29 11.36
C GLY A 19 -15.76 0.67 10.20
N ILE A 20 -15.27 -0.48 9.73
CA ILE A 20 -15.78 -1.18 8.55
C ILE A 20 -15.86 -2.66 8.86
N TYR A 21 -17.03 -3.24 8.59
CA TYR A 21 -17.27 -4.67 8.72
C TYR A 21 -17.84 -5.27 7.42
N TYR A 22 -17.33 -6.42 7.01
CA TYR A 22 -17.94 -7.25 5.98
C TYR A 22 -18.25 -8.65 6.50
N SER A 23 -19.44 -9.14 6.15
CA SER A 23 -19.75 -10.57 6.19
C SER A 23 -19.50 -11.14 4.80
N LEU A 24 -18.48 -11.98 4.70
CA LEU A 24 -18.04 -12.72 3.51
C LEU A 24 -18.66 -14.12 3.42
N ARG A 25 -19.71 -14.42 4.18
CA ARG A 25 -20.39 -15.72 4.09
C ARG A 25 -20.93 -15.94 2.68
N GLY A 26 -20.38 -16.94 1.99
CA GLY A 26 -20.74 -17.23 0.59
C GLY A 26 -20.24 -16.19 -0.41
N ALA A 27 -19.34 -15.29 -0.02
CA ALA A 27 -18.74 -14.31 -0.91
C ALA A 27 -17.84 -14.99 -1.97
N SER A 28 -17.81 -14.43 -3.17
CA SER A 28 -16.85 -14.83 -4.20
C SER A 28 -15.45 -14.30 -3.86
N GLU A 29 -14.40 -14.83 -4.51
CA GLU A 29 -13.05 -14.25 -4.35
C GLU A 29 -13.01 -12.78 -4.81
N SER A 30 -13.78 -12.43 -5.85
CA SER A 30 -13.90 -11.03 -6.31
C SER A 30 -14.52 -10.11 -5.25
N ASP A 31 -15.53 -10.59 -4.52
CA ASP A 31 -16.13 -9.85 -3.40
C ASP A 31 -15.11 -9.65 -2.27
N VAL A 32 -14.34 -10.69 -1.93
CA VAL A 32 -13.29 -10.61 -0.90
C VAL A 32 -12.19 -9.64 -1.31
N ALA A 33 -11.76 -9.65 -2.57
CA ALA A 33 -10.81 -8.69 -3.12
C ALA A 33 -11.36 -7.25 -3.05
N SER A 34 -12.65 -7.04 -3.39
CA SER A 34 -13.29 -5.73 -3.30
C SER A 34 -13.31 -5.20 -1.86
N ALA A 35 -13.62 -6.06 -0.89
CA ALA A 35 -13.65 -5.70 0.52
C ALA A 35 -12.24 -5.35 1.06
N ILE A 36 -11.22 -6.12 0.67
CA ILE A 36 -9.81 -5.80 0.97
C ILE A 36 -9.40 -4.46 0.35
N ALA A 37 -9.76 -4.23 -0.92
CA ALA A 37 -9.45 -2.98 -1.62
C ALA A 37 -10.10 -1.76 -0.95
N ASN A 38 -11.30 -1.91 -0.40
CA ASN A 38 -11.95 -0.85 0.36
C ASN A 38 -11.18 -0.48 1.65
N ILE A 39 -10.72 -1.49 2.38
CA ILE A 39 -9.89 -1.27 3.58
C ILE A 39 -8.57 -0.60 3.19
N LEU A 40 -7.88 -1.10 2.16
CA LEU A 40 -6.64 -0.50 1.65
C LEU A 40 -6.82 1.00 1.32
N ASN A 41 -7.87 1.34 0.58
CA ASN A 41 -8.21 2.72 0.25
C ASN A 41 -8.46 3.60 1.49
N SER A 42 -8.94 3.01 2.58
CA SER A 42 -9.30 3.75 3.80
C SER A 42 -8.13 3.99 4.75
N ILE A 43 -7.04 3.22 4.64
CA ILE A 43 -5.97 3.21 5.65
C ILE A 43 -4.59 3.60 5.12
N ASN A 44 -4.37 3.54 3.81
CA ASN A 44 -3.04 3.78 3.23
C ASN A 44 -2.59 5.24 3.43
N GLU A 45 -3.48 6.21 3.24
CA GLU A 45 -3.20 7.63 3.50
C GLU A 45 -2.99 7.92 4.99
N PRO A 46 -3.89 7.52 5.91
CA PRO A 46 -3.65 7.67 7.34
C PRO A 46 -2.33 7.06 7.80
N ALA A 47 -1.91 5.93 7.22
CA ALA A 47 -0.61 5.34 7.54
C ALA A 47 0.56 6.27 7.21
N PHE A 48 0.48 7.04 6.11
CA PHE A 48 1.48 8.06 5.82
C PHE A 48 1.33 9.30 6.72
N ASP A 49 0.12 9.77 6.96
CA ASP A 49 -0.12 10.97 7.78
C ASP A 49 0.40 10.78 9.23
N PHE A 50 0.31 9.56 9.77
CA PHE A 50 0.82 9.23 11.09
C PHE A 50 2.32 8.87 11.12
N SER A 51 3.01 8.81 9.98
CA SER A 51 4.42 8.40 9.91
C SER A 51 5.42 9.47 10.39
N GLY A 52 4.95 10.70 10.56
CA GLY A 52 5.79 11.86 10.89
C GLY A 52 6.33 12.62 9.68
N ILE A 53 6.03 12.19 8.45
CA ILE A 53 6.34 12.97 7.24
C ILE A 53 5.28 14.06 6.99
N ASN A 54 5.65 15.08 6.22
CA ASN A 54 4.70 16.08 5.72
C ASN A 54 4.08 15.63 4.39
N THR A 55 2.96 14.91 4.46
CA THR A 55 2.25 14.38 3.28
C THR A 55 1.72 15.51 2.37
N LYS A 56 1.35 16.66 2.94
CA LYS A 56 0.95 17.84 2.16
C LYS A 56 2.08 18.34 1.26
N LYS A 57 3.32 18.43 1.76
CA LYS A 57 4.49 18.79 0.92
C LYS A 57 4.71 17.82 -0.24
N VAL A 58 4.50 16.52 -0.01
CA VAL A 58 4.59 15.50 -1.07
C VAL A 58 3.53 15.75 -2.15
N ARG A 59 2.27 15.96 -1.76
CA ARG A 59 1.17 16.24 -2.68
C ARG A 59 1.36 17.55 -3.45
N ASP A 60 1.74 18.62 -2.77
CA ASP A 60 1.98 19.94 -3.37
C ASP A 60 3.14 19.93 -4.39
N PHE A 61 4.10 19.01 -4.23
CA PHE A 61 5.21 18.82 -5.16
C PHE A 61 4.77 18.13 -6.47
N ILE A 62 3.71 17.30 -6.42
CA ILE A 62 3.19 16.56 -7.58
C ILE A 62 2.25 17.47 -8.36
N LYS A 63 2.72 17.90 -9.54
CA LYS A 63 1.97 18.77 -10.47
C LYS A 63 1.92 18.08 -11.82
N LEU A 64 0.89 17.27 -12.03
CA LEU A 64 0.71 16.51 -13.26
C LEU A 64 -0.01 17.32 -14.32
N ASN A 65 0.43 17.15 -15.57
CA ASN A 65 -0.30 17.57 -16.76
C ASN A 65 -0.80 16.31 -17.49
N GLY A 66 -2.10 16.02 -17.38
CA GLY A 66 -2.72 14.84 -17.97
C GLY A 66 -2.91 13.67 -17.01
N SER A 67 -3.13 12.47 -17.56
CA SER A 67 -3.42 11.24 -16.82
C SER A 67 -2.66 10.04 -17.38
N GLY A 68 -2.72 8.92 -16.67
CA GLY A 68 -2.10 7.65 -17.05
C GLY A 68 -0.58 7.63 -16.89
N LEU A 69 0.03 6.54 -17.36
CA LEU A 69 1.49 6.37 -17.37
C LEU A 69 2.24 7.50 -18.10
N PRO A 70 1.76 8.04 -19.25
CA PRO A 70 2.45 9.15 -19.91
C PRO A 70 2.60 10.39 -19.02
N ALA A 71 1.60 10.73 -18.22
CA ALA A 71 1.67 11.85 -17.29
C ALA A 71 2.70 11.61 -16.17
N VAL A 72 2.74 10.38 -15.63
CA VAL A 72 3.75 9.98 -14.63
C VAL A 72 5.16 10.07 -15.21
N ILE A 73 5.37 9.52 -16.42
CA ILE A 73 6.65 9.55 -17.12
C ILE A 73 7.08 11.00 -17.37
N SER A 74 6.21 11.82 -17.96
CA SER A 74 6.49 13.22 -18.25
C SER A 74 6.85 14.02 -16.99
N PHE A 75 6.14 13.79 -15.89
CA PHE A 75 6.46 14.42 -14.61
C PHE A 75 7.85 14.02 -14.11
N LEU A 76 8.16 12.72 -14.09
CA LEU A 76 9.47 12.25 -13.62
C LEU A 76 10.61 12.74 -14.52
N GLU A 77 10.42 12.82 -15.83
CA GLU A 77 11.39 13.36 -16.79
C GLU A 77 11.61 14.87 -16.62
N SER A 78 10.57 15.61 -16.21
CA SER A 78 10.67 17.04 -15.95
C SER A 78 11.51 17.39 -14.71
N LYS A 79 11.80 16.41 -13.85
CA LYS A 79 12.49 16.60 -12.57
C LYS A 79 13.91 16.05 -12.61
N LYS A 80 14.87 16.88 -12.19
CA LYS A 80 16.23 16.37 -11.94
C LYS A 80 16.19 15.43 -10.74
N PRO A 81 16.88 14.26 -10.77
CA PRO A 81 16.90 13.33 -9.62
C PRO A 81 17.29 13.98 -8.29
N ALA A 82 18.21 14.95 -8.32
CA ALA A 82 18.63 15.70 -7.13
C ALA A 82 17.52 16.62 -6.58
N GLU A 83 16.76 17.29 -7.45
CA GLU A 83 15.62 18.14 -7.06
C GLU A 83 14.54 17.31 -6.38
N LEU A 84 14.18 16.17 -7.01
CA LEU A 84 13.17 15.27 -6.48
C LEU A 84 13.61 14.69 -5.14
N ARG A 85 14.87 14.25 -5.02
CA ARG A 85 15.41 13.77 -3.75
C ARG A 85 15.40 14.87 -2.66
N ALA A 86 15.78 16.09 -3.00
CA ALA A 86 15.77 17.21 -2.05
C ALA A 86 14.36 17.52 -1.54
N ALA A 87 13.37 17.54 -2.44
CA ALA A 87 11.96 17.72 -2.07
C ALA A 87 11.46 16.62 -1.13
N LEU A 88 11.84 15.36 -1.36
CA LEU A 88 11.45 14.25 -0.50
C LEU A 88 12.15 14.26 0.86
N ILE A 89 13.41 14.70 0.93
CA ILE A 89 14.11 14.91 2.21
C ILE A 89 13.44 16.03 3.02
N ASP A 90 13.07 17.13 2.37
CA ASP A 90 12.35 18.24 3.01
C ASP A 90 10.96 17.81 3.50
N ALA A 91 10.24 17.00 2.73
CA ALA A 91 8.96 16.44 3.14
C ALA A 91 9.11 15.42 4.29
N ALA A 92 10.19 14.63 4.31
CA ALA A 92 10.46 13.66 5.36
C ALA A 92 10.82 14.32 6.70
N GLY A 93 11.38 15.54 6.69
CA GLY A 93 11.90 16.24 7.87
C GLY A 93 13.15 15.60 8.49
N LYS A 94 13.34 14.28 8.32
CA LYS A 94 14.50 13.51 8.74
C LYS A 94 14.92 12.53 7.64
N ASN A 95 16.22 12.39 7.41
CA ASN A 95 16.76 11.45 6.41
C ASN A 95 16.51 9.96 6.76
N THR A 96 16.15 9.66 8.00
CA THR A 96 15.70 8.34 8.46
C THR A 96 14.30 8.00 7.96
N LEU A 97 13.44 9.00 7.74
CA LEU A 97 12.07 8.88 7.21
C LEU A 97 11.97 9.08 5.69
N LEU A 98 13.09 9.27 4.99
CA LEU A 98 13.11 9.35 3.53
C LEU A 98 12.37 8.17 2.85
N PRO A 99 12.50 6.90 3.31
CA PRO A 99 11.72 5.81 2.74
C PRO A 99 10.20 6.01 2.83
N ALA A 100 9.69 6.59 3.93
CA ALA A 100 8.26 6.90 4.06
C ALA A 100 7.82 7.97 3.05
N ALA A 101 8.64 9.02 2.87
CA ALA A 101 8.40 10.05 1.86
C ALA A 101 8.45 9.49 0.42
N GLU A 102 9.38 8.58 0.10
CA GLU A 102 9.42 7.90 -1.20
C GLU A 102 8.17 7.03 -1.46
N CYS A 103 7.72 6.28 -0.45
CA CYS A 103 6.51 5.46 -0.56
C CYS A 103 5.27 6.32 -0.79
N CYS A 104 5.12 7.40 0.00
CA CYS A 104 4.04 8.38 -0.15
C CYS A 104 4.08 9.06 -1.52
N PHE A 105 5.27 9.48 -1.98
CA PHE A 105 5.46 10.12 -3.27
C PHE A 105 4.97 9.27 -4.44
N PHE A 106 5.41 8.01 -4.53
CA PHE A 106 4.96 7.16 -5.64
C PHE A 106 3.48 6.82 -5.52
N TYR A 107 2.96 6.60 -4.31
CA TYR A 107 1.53 6.40 -4.11
C TYR A 107 0.70 7.58 -4.65
N GLU A 108 1.03 8.81 -4.22
CA GLU A 108 0.32 10.02 -4.62
C GLU A 108 0.52 10.34 -6.10
N LEU A 109 1.70 10.06 -6.66
CA LEU A 109 1.99 10.27 -8.08
C LEU A 109 1.13 9.38 -8.97
N PHE A 110 1.05 8.08 -8.67
CA PHE A 110 0.20 7.15 -9.41
C PHE A 110 -1.28 7.46 -9.21
N LYS A 111 -1.71 7.74 -7.97
CA LYS A 111 -3.08 8.13 -7.65
C LYS A 111 -3.51 9.37 -8.42
N SER A 112 -2.69 10.43 -8.42
CA SER A 112 -2.98 11.69 -9.12
C SER A 112 -3.06 11.52 -10.63
N ALA A 113 -2.34 10.54 -11.19
CA ALA A 113 -2.39 10.21 -12.61
C ALA A 113 -3.56 9.27 -12.96
N GLY A 114 -4.31 8.74 -11.98
CA GLY A 114 -5.31 7.69 -12.23
C GLY A 114 -4.69 6.36 -12.65
N VAL A 115 -3.44 6.09 -12.25
CA VAL A 115 -2.74 4.82 -12.49
C VAL A 115 -2.87 3.94 -11.24
N ALA A 116 -3.45 2.75 -11.38
CA ALA A 116 -3.57 1.82 -10.26
C ALA A 116 -2.22 1.12 -9.98
N CYS A 117 -1.61 1.41 -8.82
CA CYS A 117 -0.47 0.66 -8.28
C CYS A 117 -0.89 -0.38 -7.22
N PHE A 118 -2.15 -0.38 -6.81
CA PHE A 118 -2.83 -1.46 -6.11
C PHE A 118 -4.33 -1.41 -6.45
N LEU A 119 -5.04 -2.50 -6.16
CA LEU A 119 -6.45 -2.61 -6.54
C LEU A 119 -7.33 -1.73 -5.64
N THR A 120 -8.21 -0.95 -6.27
CA THR A 120 -9.18 -0.08 -5.59
C THR A 120 -10.57 -0.70 -5.67
N SER A 121 -11.43 -0.40 -4.70
CA SER A 121 -12.79 -0.98 -4.66
C SER A 121 -13.63 -0.67 -5.90
N SER A 122 -13.39 0.47 -6.57
CA SER A 122 -14.05 0.84 -7.83
C SER A 122 -13.71 -0.06 -9.03
N MET A 123 -12.64 -0.86 -8.94
CA MET A 123 -12.27 -1.80 -10.00
C MET A 123 -13.08 -3.10 -9.95
N PHE A 124 -13.89 -3.30 -8.90
CA PHE A 124 -14.66 -4.51 -8.70
C PHE A 124 -16.15 -4.24 -8.86
N LYS A 125 -16.87 -5.23 -9.40
CA LYS A 125 -18.32 -5.33 -9.30
C LYS A 125 -18.64 -6.26 -8.15
N SER A 126 -18.83 -5.72 -6.95
CA SER A 126 -19.11 -6.52 -5.76
C SER A 126 -20.57 -6.42 -5.34
N ALA A 127 -21.12 -7.56 -4.91
CA ALA A 127 -22.48 -7.63 -4.37
C ALA A 127 -22.51 -7.38 -2.85
N ILE A 128 -21.37 -7.52 -2.17
CA ILE A 128 -21.28 -7.29 -0.72
C ILE A 128 -21.04 -5.82 -0.41
N LYS A 129 -21.73 -5.30 0.61
CA LYS A 129 -21.60 -3.91 1.06
C LYS A 129 -21.00 -3.86 2.47
N PRO A 130 -20.14 -2.86 2.76
CA PRO A 130 -19.64 -2.66 4.11
C PRO A 130 -20.78 -2.28 5.04
N LYS A 131 -20.69 -2.73 6.28
CA LYS A 131 -21.45 -2.19 7.42
C LYS A 131 -20.54 -1.27 8.21
N GLU A 132 -21.10 -0.18 8.71
CA GLU A 132 -20.37 0.67 9.65
C GLU A 132 -20.29 -0.03 11.02
N GLU A 133 -19.11 0.07 11.62
CA GLU A 133 -18.85 -0.38 12.98
C GLU A 133 -18.36 0.83 13.79
N LYS A 134 -18.72 0.91 15.08
CA LYS A 134 -18.14 1.91 15.97
C LYS A 134 -16.71 1.50 16.34
N PRO A 135 -15.68 2.31 16.04
CA PRO A 135 -14.33 2.04 16.50
C PRO A 135 -14.26 2.00 18.04
N GLY A 136 -13.42 1.11 18.57
CA GLY A 136 -13.10 1.06 20.00
C GLY A 136 -11.72 1.66 20.31
N ASP A 137 -11.24 1.47 21.54
CA ASP A 137 -9.95 1.96 22.04
C ASP A 137 -8.75 1.11 21.54
N GLN A 138 -8.81 0.71 20.27
CA GLN A 138 -7.87 -0.21 19.63
C GLN A 138 -7.86 0.05 18.11
N ILE A 139 -6.72 -0.09 17.45
CA ILE A 139 -6.67 -0.17 15.98
C ILE A 139 -6.57 -1.63 15.61
N VAL A 140 -7.64 -2.17 15.05
CA VAL A 140 -7.82 -3.60 14.78
C VAL A 140 -8.12 -3.83 13.31
N PHE A 141 -7.55 -4.89 12.75
CA PHE A 141 -7.96 -5.49 11.50
C PHE A 141 -8.08 -7.00 11.76
N ILE A 142 -9.17 -7.66 11.40
CA ILE A 142 -9.31 -9.13 11.49
C ILE A 142 -9.90 -9.61 10.18
N GLY A 143 -9.15 -10.33 9.35
CA GLY A 143 -9.70 -11.13 8.25
C GLY A 143 -9.81 -12.59 8.69
N HIS A 144 -10.79 -13.32 8.16
CA HIS A 144 -10.90 -14.78 8.08
C HIS A 144 -11.78 -15.13 6.87
N TYR A 145 -11.21 -15.54 5.73
CA TYR A 145 -11.98 -16.08 4.60
C TYR A 145 -11.46 -17.45 4.16
N LYS A 146 -12.26 -18.51 4.35
CA LYS A 146 -11.81 -19.92 4.26
C LYS A 146 -10.58 -20.13 5.14
N ASP A 147 -9.47 -20.56 4.57
CA ASP A 147 -8.19 -20.69 5.28
C ASP A 147 -7.50 -19.33 5.52
N TRP A 148 -8.11 -18.19 5.16
CA TRP A 148 -7.47 -16.88 5.17
C TRP A 148 -7.82 -16.00 6.36
N ALA A 149 -7.18 -16.23 7.50
CA ALA A 149 -7.25 -15.32 8.64
C ALA A 149 -6.02 -14.44 8.85
N ALA A 150 -6.22 -13.21 9.33
CA ALA A 150 -5.18 -12.34 9.87
C ALA A 150 -5.78 -11.29 10.84
N ILE A 151 -5.31 -11.25 12.08
CA ILE A 151 -5.65 -10.22 13.10
C ILE A 151 -4.44 -9.25 13.26
N LYS A 152 -4.63 -7.94 13.24
CA LYS A 152 -3.60 -6.93 13.57
C LYS A 152 -4.22 -5.86 14.48
N LYS A 153 -3.85 -5.88 15.76
CA LYS A 153 -4.45 -5.11 16.86
C LYS A 153 -3.38 -4.33 17.62
N LEU A 154 -3.62 -3.05 17.86
CA LEU A 154 -2.86 -2.15 18.74
C LEU A 154 -3.85 -1.56 19.75
N SER A 155 -3.58 -1.64 21.05
CA SER A 155 -4.41 -0.96 22.06
C SER A 155 -4.02 0.51 22.15
N ILE A 156 -5.00 1.41 22.08
CA ILE A 156 -4.78 2.85 22.16
C ILE A 156 -4.86 3.30 23.61
N ASN A 157 -3.85 4.04 24.07
CA ASN A 157 -3.81 4.67 25.38
C ASN A 157 -3.19 6.07 25.27
N GLN A 158 -3.13 6.80 26.38
CA GLN A 158 -2.62 8.18 26.42
C GLN A 158 -1.16 8.34 25.99
N LYS A 159 -0.38 7.25 26.00
CA LYS A 159 1.02 7.23 25.57
C LYS A 159 1.21 6.77 24.14
N THR A 160 0.14 6.33 23.46
CA THR A 160 0.26 5.85 22.08
C THR A 160 0.69 6.97 21.15
N GLU A 161 1.81 6.76 20.47
CA GLU A 161 2.39 7.71 19.55
C GLU A 161 1.88 7.50 18.11
N ALA A 162 1.91 8.56 17.31
CA ALA A 162 1.43 8.50 15.92
C ALA A 162 2.21 7.47 15.09
N TRP A 163 3.52 7.33 15.31
CA TRP A 163 4.33 6.38 14.56
C TRP A 163 3.95 4.92 14.87
N GLU A 164 3.46 4.61 16.08
CA GLU A 164 2.95 3.27 16.41
C GLU A 164 1.69 2.96 15.60
N VAL A 165 0.81 3.96 15.47
CA VAL A 165 -0.39 3.91 14.63
C VAL A 165 -0.02 3.76 13.15
N SER A 166 0.97 4.51 12.67
CA SER A 166 1.50 4.35 11.30
C SER A 166 2.06 2.94 11.09
N GLY A 167 2.78 2.40 12.07
CA GLY A 167 3.31 1.04 12.06
C GLY A 167 2.22 -0.02 11.93
N ILE A 168 1.17 0.04 12.76
CA ILE A 168 0.07 -0.95 12.68
C ILE A 168 -0.71 -0.83 11.38
N LEU A 169 -1.03 0.39 10.91
CA LEU A 169 -1.75 0.60 9.65
C LEU A 169 -0.93 0.15 8.44
N SER A 170 0.36 0.48 8.41
CA SER A 170 1.30 0.02 7.38
C SER A 170 1.44 -1.51 7.38
N GLY A 171 1.44 -2.13 8.57
CA GLY A 171 1.38 -3.58 8.70
C GLY A 171 0.07 -4.16 8.16
N ILE A 172 -1.06 -3.46 8.35
CA ILE A 172 -2.34 -3.81 7.75
C ILE A 172 -2.25 -3.81 6.23
N VAL A 173 -1.83 -2.68 5.64
CA VAL A 173 -1.62 -2.51 4.19
C VAL A 173 -0.71 -3.60 3.63
N PHE A 174 0.48 -3.78 4.21
CA PHE A 174 1.49 -4.71 3.69
C PHE A 174 1.00 -6.16 3.58
N SER A 175 0.16 -6.66 4.49
CA SER A 175 -0.40 -8.02 4.33
C SER A 175 -1.61 -8.09 3.41
N LEU A 176 -2.33 -6.99 3.22
CA LEU A 176 -3.52 -6.94 2.37
C LEU A 176 -3.18 -6.82 0.88
N VAL A 177 -2.12 -6.08 0.54
CA VAL A 177 -1.67 -5.88 -0.84
C VAL A 177 -1.48 -7.19 -1.62
N PRO A 178 -0.70 -8.19 -1.17
CA PRO A 178 -0.59 -9.44 -1.93
C PRO A 178 -1.92 -10.21 -2.00
N LYS A 179 -2.78 -10.08 -0.98
CA LYS A 179 -4.06 -10.80 -0.92
C LYS A 179 -5.11 -10.25 -1.85
N VAL A 180 -5.14 -8.94 -2.06
CA VAL A 180 -6.10 -8.34 -2.99
C VAL A 180 -5.88 -8.85 -4.42
N PHE A 181 -4.61 -8.98 -4.85
CA PHE A 181 -4.28 -9.54 -6.16
C PHE A 181 -4.57 -11.03 -6.26
N GLN A 182 -4.26 -11.79 -5.21
CA GLN A 182 -4.58 -13.22 -5.15
C GLN A 182 -6.09 -13.47 -5.35
N PHE A 183 -6.93 -12.80 -4.56
CA PHE A 183 -8.39 -12.98 -4.64
C PHE A 183 -9.01 -12.32 -5.89
N ALA A 184 -8.32 -11.36 -6.50
CA ALA A 184 -8.71 -10.83 -7.80
C ALA A 184 -8.37 -11.78 -8.97
N GLY A 185 -7.68 -12.90 -8.71
CA GLY A 185 -7.25 -13.84 -9.74
C GLY A 185 -6.14 -13.30 -10.65
N ALA A 186 -5.35 -12.32 -10.19
CA ALA A 186 -4.23 -11.80 -10.96
C ALA A 186 -3.10 -12.85 -11.01
N SER A 187 -2.54 -13.07 -12.21
CA SER A 187 -1.42 -13.98 -12.39
C SER A 187 -0.13 -13.34 -11.92
N ASP A 188 0.77 -14.11 -11.30
CA ASP A 188 2.07 -13.61 -10.85
C ASP A 188 2.92 -13.10 -12.03
N PRO A 189 3.23 -11.79 -12.11
CA PRO A 189 3.98 -11.20 -13.21
C PRO A 189 5.50 -11.38 -13.06
N SER A 190 5.99 -12.18 -12.10
CA SER A 190 7.41 -12.25 -11.74
C SER A 190 8.35 -12.49 -12.92
N VAL A 191 7.98 -13.34 -13.89
CA VAL A 191 8.82 -13.60 -15.08
C VAL A 191 8.99 -12.34 -15.93
N GLU A 192 7.91 -11.59 -16.14
CA GLU A 192 7.92 -10.35 -16.91
C GLU A 192 8.68 -9.25 -16.16
N VAL A 193 8.41 -9.11 -14.86
CA VAL A 193 9.09 -8.15 -13.99
C VAL A 193 10.60 -8.36 -13.96
N LEU A 194 11.06 -9.61 -13.88
CA LEU A 194 12.49 -9.95 -13.90
C LEU A 194 13.14 -9.57 -15.22
N LYS A 195 12.44 -9.76 -16.36
CA LYS A 195 12.93 -9.34 -17.68
C LYS A 195 13.04 -7.82 -17.76
N LEU A 196 11.99 -7.10 -17.34
CA LEU A 196 11.97 -5.64 -17.32
C LEU A 196 13.12 -5.09 -16.45
N CYS A 197 13.24 -5.57 -15.21
CA CYS A 197 14.17 -5.03 -14.22
C CYS A 197 15.60 -5.58 -14.32
N ALA A 198 15.91 -6.41 -15.32
CA ALA A 198 17.21 -7.08 -15.43
C ALA A 198 18.38 -6.06 -15.44
N GLY A 199 19.31 -6.21 -14.48
CA GLY A 199 20.48 -5.34 -14.35
C GLY A 199 20.18 -3.91 -13.87
N LYS A 200 18.92 -3.57 -13.57
CA LYS A 200 18.51 -2.24 -13.13
C LYS A 200 18.62 -2.13 -11.61
N ARG A 201 19.04 -0.96 -11.12
CA ARG A 201 19.15 -0.62 -9.68
C ARG A 201 18.09 0.42 -9.31
N LYS A 202 17.86 0.64 -8.01
CA LYS A 202 16.99 1.70 -7.50
C LYS A 202 17.43 3.09 -8.00
N SER A 203 16.68 3.67 -8.94
CA SER A 203 16.85 5.05 -9.39
C SER A 203 15.60 5.54 -10.11
N TYR A 204 15.35 6.85 -10.13
CA TYR A 204 14.21 7.43 -10.84
C TYR A 204 14.31 7.24 -12.35
N VAL A 205 15.53 7.29 -12.90
CA VAL A 205 15.80 7.03 -14.33
C VAL A 205 15.36 5.61 -14.72
N ASN A 206 15.70 4.61 -13.90
CA ASN A 206 15.28 3.25 -14.18
C ASN A 206 13.77 3.06 -14.04
N VAL A 207 13.11 3.76 -13.12
CA VAL A 207 11.63 3.76 -13.06
C VAL A 207 11.04 4.30 -14.36
N ILE A 208 11.52 5.46 -14.84
CA ILE A 208 11.06 6.05 -16.12
C ILE A 208 11.24 5.06 -17.28
N ASP A 209 12.42 4.47 -17.42
CA ASP A 209 12.73 3.49 -18.47
C ASP A 209 11.77 2.29 -18.46
N MET A 210 11.40 1.82 -17.26
CA MET A 210 10.50 0.67 -17.12
C MET A 210 9.06 1.05 -17.39
N LEU A 211 8.60 2.21 -16.90
CA LEU A 211 7.25 2.68 -17.17
C LEU A 211 6.97 2.85 -18.67
N LYS A 212 7.99 3.23 -19.46
CA LYS A 212 7.91 3.30 -20.94
C LYS A 212 7.74 1.94 -21.62
N GLN A 213 8.16 0.86 -20.96
CA GLN A 213 8.10 -0.51 -21.47
C GLN A 213 6.83 -1.26 -21.02
N ILE A 214 6.09 -0.72 -20.04
CA ILE A 214 4.81 -1.28 -19.65
C ILE A 214 3.78 -0.98 -20.74
N HIS A 215 3.25 -2.04 -21.34
CA HIS A 215 2.12 -1.97 -22.25
C HIS A 215 0.90 -2.58 -21.55
N PRO A 216 -0.09 -1.77 -21.13
CA PRO A 216 -1.29 -2.28 -20.48
C PRO A 216 -1.97 -3.33 -21.34
N GLY A 217 -2.15 -4.54 -20.79
CA GLY A 217 -2.71 -5.70 -21.49
C GLY A 217 -4.24 -5.70 -21.58
N GLY A 218 -4.89 -4.66 -21.05
CA GLY A 218 -6.36 -4.53 -21.01
C GLY A 218 -7.01 -5.22 -19.81
N ASN A 219 -6.26 -6.01 -19.04
CA ASN A 219 -6.68 -6.50 -17.73
C ASN A 219 -6.11 -5.59 -16.64
N GLN A 220 -6.96 -4.69 -16.14
CA GLN A 220 -6.59 -3.71 -15.11
C GLN A 220 -6.00 -4.34 -13.82
N PHE A 221 -6.35 -5.58 -13.47
CA PHE A 221 -5.78 -6.25 -12.29
C PHE A 221 -4.35 -6.70 -12.56
N GLN A 222 -4.11 -7.25 -13.75
CA GLN A 222 -2.79 -7.70 -14.18
C GLN A 222 -1.83 -6.51 -14.35
N ASP A 223 -2.32 -5.42 -14.98
CA ASP A 223 -1.53 -4.22 -15.22
C ASP A 223 -1.09 -3.55 -13.91
N ALA A 224 -2.01 -3.45 -12.94
CA ALA A 224 -1.70 -2.94 -11.61
C ALA A 224 -0.70 -3.84 -10.86
N PHE A 225 -0.82 -5.16 -11.00
CA PHE A 225 0.09 -6.11 -10.32
C PHE A 225 1.50 -6.05 -10.93
N LEU A 226 1.60 -5.99 -12.25
CA LEU A 226 2.86 -5.83 -12.97
C LEU A 226 3.58 -4.56 -12.52
N LEU A 227 2.86 -3.41 -12.51
CA LEU A 227 3.41 -2.14 -12.07
C LEU A 227 3.91 -2.20 -10.61
N LEU A 228 3.09 -2.74 -9.70
CA LEU A 228 3.45 -2.90 -8.31
C LEU A 228 4.73 -3.71 -8.15
N ARG A 229 4.79 -4.88 -8.77
CA ARG A 229 5.93 -5.81 -8.65
C ARG A 229 7.20 -5.24 -9.28
N MET A 230 7.09 -4.54 -10.41
CA MET A 230 8.20 -3.79 -11.00
C MET A 230 8.76 -2.75 -10.02
N MET A 231 7.89 -1.95 -9.38
CA MET A 231 8.34 -0.98 -8.38
C MET A 231 9.05 -1.65 -7.21
N GLU A 232 8.48 -2.74 -6.68
CA GLU A 232 9.07 -3.50 -5.57
C GLU A 232 10.43 -4.10 -5.91
N THR A 233 10.58 -4.66 -7.12
CA THR A 233 11.85 -5.19 -7.61
C THR A 233 12.92 -4.10 -7.74
N LEU A 234 12.54 -2.87 -8.11
CA LEU A 234 13.45 -1.71 -8.11
C LEU A 234 13.72 -1.14 -6.70
N GLY A 235 13.08 -1.66 -5.65
CA GLY A 235 13.26 -1.21 -4.27
C GLY A 235 12.39 -0.01 -3.87
N TYR A 236 11.29 0.23 -4.58
CA TYR A 236 10.25 1.20 -4.23
C TYR A 236 8.95 0.47 -3.87
N LYS A 237 8.24 0.96 -2.85
CA LYS A 237 6.94 0.40 -2.44
C LYS A 237 5.91 1.53 -2.51
N PRO A 238 5.06 1.58 -3.55
CA PRO A 238 4.11 2.69 -3.76
C PRO A 238 2.87 2.58 -2.84
N TYR A 239 3.09 2.19 -1.59
CA TYR A 239 2.08 1.95 -0.56
C TYR A 239 2.75 1.94 0.83
N ALA A 240 1.97 2.21 1.88
CA ALA A 240 2.47 2.24 3.25
C ALA A 240 2.90 0.83 3.71
N ASN A 241 4.11 0.72 4.23
CA ASN A 241 4.69 -0.55 4.64
C ASN A 241 5.61 -0.36 5.85
N PRO A 242 5.71 -1.32 6.79
CA PRO A 242 6.45 -1.11 8.04
C PRO A 242 7.93 -0.78 7.84
N GLU A 243 8.56 -1.28 6.77
CA GLU A 243 9.97 -1.03 6.47
C GLU A 243 10.28 0.45 6.25
N MET A 244 9.29 1.24 5.83
CA MET A 244 9.44 2.68 5.63
C MET A 244 9.77 3.43 6.94
N LEU A 245 9.45 2.83 8.08
CA LEU A 245 9.63 3.41 9.42
C LEU A 245 10.81 2.81 10.18
N CYS A 246 11.24 1.59 9.85
CA CYS A 246 12.21 0.80 10.62
C CYS A 246 13.56 1.50 10.90
N LYS A 247 13.94 2.51 10.10
CA LYS A 247 15.19 3.25 10.31
C LYS A 247 15.08 4.30 11.41
N GLU A 248 13.91 4.96 11.52
CA GLU A 248 13.64 5.93 12.58
C GLU A 248 13.08 5.26 13.84
N TYR A 249 12.24 4.24 13.66
CA TYR A 249 11.53 3.52 14.71
C TYR A 249 11.84 2.01 14.62
N PRO A 250 12.99 1.56 15.14
CA PRO A 250 13.43 0.17 15.04
C PRO A 250 12.46 -0.85 15.66
N ASP A 251 11.61 -0.43 16.60
CA ASP A 251 10.65 -1.28 17.30
C ASP A 251 9.48 -1.74 16.42
N ILE A 252 9.23 -1.05 15.29
CA ILE A 252 8.19 -1.42 14.32
C ILE A 252 8.60 -2.64 13.48
N LYS A 253 9.84 -3.13 13.63
CA LYS A 253 10.42 -4.13 12.72
C LYS A 253 9.51 -5.36 12.56
N PRO A 254 9.13 -5.71 11.32
CA PRO A 254 8.33 -6.89 11.07
C PRO A 254 8.99 -8.12 11.70
N PRO A 255 8.23 -9.03 12.32
CA PRO A 255 8.79 -10.27 12.80
C PRO A 255 9.50 -10.96 11.64
N LYS A 256 10.80 -11.24 11.80
CA LYS A 256 11.58 -11.93 10.78
C LYS A 256 10.85 -13.22 10.46
N VAL A 257 10.62 -13.50 9.17
CA VAL A 257 10.13 -14.80 8.72
C VAL A 257 11.09 -15.83 9.31
N LYS A 258 10.59 -16.73 10.18
CA LYS A 258 11.40 -17.84 10.69
C LYS A 258 11.98 -18.54 9.47
N GLY A 259 13.31 -18.53 9.34
CA GLY A 259 13.98 -19.22 8.23
C GLY A 259 13.43 -20.63 8.13
N ARG A 260 13.18 -21.11 6.91
CA ARG A 260 12.81 -22.52 6.71
C ARG A 260 13.88 -23.34 7.42
N LYS A 261 13.47 -24.17 8.40
CA LYS A 261 14.38 -25.21 8.92
C LYS A 261 14.93 -25.95 7.68
N PRO A 262 16.25 -26.19 7.59
CA PRO A 262 16.77 -27.09 6.58
C PRO A 262 15.93 -28.36 6.59
N LYS A 263 15.54 -28.86 5.42
CA LYS A 263 15.01 -30.21 5.35
C LYS A 263 16.18 -31.12 5.70
N GLU A 264 16.10 -31.78 6.85
CA GLU A 264 16.93 -32.96 7.15
C GLU A 264 16.52 -34.11 6.23
#